data_AF-A0A7V2W4D5-F1
#
_entry.id   AF-A0A7V2W4D5-F1
#
_cell.length_a   1.000
_cell.length_b   1.000
_cell.length_c   1.000
_cell.angle_alpha   90.00
_cell.angle_beta   90.00
_cell.angle_gamma   90.00
#
_symmetry.space_group_name_H-M   'P 1'
#
loop_
_entity.id
_entity.type
_entity.pdbx_description
1 polymer ?
#
loop_
_entity_poly.entity_id
_entity_poly.type
_entity_poly.pdbx_seq_one_letter_code
_entity_poly.pdbx_strand_id
1 'polypeptide(L)'
;MKKNLFLLLAVLPLFSFTLPASPTPLMTYENGVLEVYINHRHSKTELLALKKELLEKYKVRLDFEELSYNKKGKIERIKIAVDGGNGCSGTASCRRGPVFKPKVWFIVDFNENAKTAFSIGAGKRK
;
A
#
# COMPACT_ATOMS: atom_id res chain seq x y z
N MET A 1 63.43 21.95 -24.33
CA MET A 1 62.99 22.43 -22.99
C MET A 1 61.53 22.07 -22.82
N LYS A 2 61.20 21.41 -21.69
CA LYS A 2 59.91 20.77 -21.38
C LYS A 2 58.81 21.81 -21.08
N LYS A 3 57.58 21.58 -21.55
CA LYS A 3 56.36 22.11 -20.94
C LYS A 3 55.35 20.97 -20.83
N ASN A 4 55.35 20.33 -19.66
CA ASN A 4 54.38 19.32 -19.25
C ASN A 4 53.04 20.02 -19.00
N LEU A 5 51.96 19.59 -19.66
CA LEU A 5 50.95 18.66 -19.12
C LEU A 5 50.40 19.09 -17.75
N PHE A 6 49.21 19.68 -17.74
CA PHE A 6 48.24 19.50 -16.66
C PHE A 6 46.81 19.61 -17.23
N LEU A 7 46.27 18.47 -17.62
CA LEU A 7 44.86 18.27 -17.95
C LEU A 7 44.14 17.96 -16.63
N LEU A 8 43.40 18.91 -16.07
CA LEU A 8 42.64 18.69 -14.84
C LEU A 8 41.22 18.24 -15.19
N LEU A 9 41.09 16.94 -15.44
CA LEU A 9 39.82 16.24 -15.63
C LEU A 9 39.18 16.03 -14.26
N ALA A 10 38.30 16.94 -13.84
CA ALA A 10 37.49 16.77 -12.63
C ALA A 10 36.35 15.78 -12.91
N VAL A 11 36.63 14.48 -12.78
CA VAL A 11 35.59 13.44 -12.75
C VAL A 11 35.05 13.38 -11.33
N LEU A 12 33.98 14.14 -11.06
CA LEU A 12 33.14 13.92 -9.89
C LEU A 12 32.23 12.72 -10.19
N PRO A 13 32.32 11.59 -9.45
CA PRO A 13 31.27 10.60 -9.52
C PRO A 13 30.04 11.21 -8.84
N LEU A 14 29.06 11.62 -9.65
CA LEU A 14 27.71 11.86 -9.19
C LEU A 14 27.20 10.55 -8.59
N PHE A 15 27.31 10.43 -7.26
CA PHE A 15 26.62 9.43 -6.46
C PHE A 15 25.13 9.62 -6.72
N SER A 16 24.63 8.92 -7.73
CA SER A 16 23.20 8.79 -7.99
C SER A 16 22.65 7.92 -6.87
N PHE A 17 22.28 8.55 -5.76
CA PHE A 17 21.51 7.93 -4.70
C PHE A 17 20.15 7.60 -5.34
N THR A 18 20.05 6.41 -5.91
CA THR A 18 18.79 5.87 -6.40
C THR A 18 17.94 5.65 -5.16
N LEU A 19 17.05 6.60 -4.88
CA LEU A 19 16.01 6.43 -3.88
C LEU A 19 15.31 5.09 -4.20
N PRO A 20 15.28 4.13 -3.25
CA PRO A 20 14.57 2.88 -3.48
C PRO A 20 13.12 3.22 -3.79
N ALA A 21 12.59 2.61 -4.85
CA ALA A 21 11.24 2.80 -5.36
C ALA A 21 10.23 2.96 -4.22
N SER A 22 9.46 4.05 -4.28
CA SER A 22 8.44 4.43 -3.30
C SER A 22 7.65 3.20 -2.85
N PRO A 23 7.52 2.95 -1.52
CA PRO A 23 6.62 1.92 -1.04
C PRO A 23 5.24 2.20 -1.64
N THR A 24 4.62 1.17 -2.23
CA THR A 24 3.27 1.30 -2.81
C THR A 24 2.38 1.97 -1.76
N PRO A 25 1.77 3.13 -2.06
CA PRO A 25 1.04 3.88 -1.06
C PRO A 25 -0.06 3.00 -0.45
N LEU A 26 -0.16 3.04 0.87
CA LEU A 26 -1.14 2.28 1.64
C LEU A 26 -2.58 2.62 1.24
N MET A 27 -2.78 3.88 0.85
CA MET A 27 -4.06 4.47 0.45
C MET A 27 -3.83 5.55 -0.61
N THR A 28 -4.70 5.64 -1.59
CA THR A 28 -4.81 6.76 -2.55
C THR A 28 -6.25 7.23 -2.63
N TYR A 29 -6.45 8.53 -2.85
CA TYR A 29 -7.76 9.11 -3.07
C TYR A 29 -7.69 10.11 -4.23
N GLU A 30 -8.28 9.76 -5.37
CA GLU A 30 -8.29 10.58 -6.58
C GLU A 30 -9.65 10.51 -7.26
N ASN A 31 -10.19 11.64 -7.69
CA ASN A 31 -11.45 11.73 -8.44
C ASN A 31 -12.63 10.99 -7.78
N GLY A 32 -12.75 11.07 -6.45
CA GLY A 32 -13.82 10.39 -5.71
C GLY A 32 -13.61 8.89 -5.53
N VAL A 33 -12.45 8.34 -5.92
CA VAL A 33 -12.10 6.93 -5.79
C VAL A 33 -11.05 6.76 -4.70
N LEU A 34 -11.41 6.03 -3.65
CA LEU A 34 -10.53 5.60 -2.58
C LEU A 34 -10.00 4.20 -2.89
N GLU A 35 -8.69 4.05 -3.00
CA GLU A 35 -8.05 2.74 -3.11
C GLU A 35 -7.16 2.48 -1.90
N VAL A 36 -7.24 1.27 -1.36
CA VAL A 36 -6.40 0.83 -0.24
C VAL A 36 -5.71 -0.47 -0.60
N TYR A 37 -4.41 -0.53 -0.33
CA TYR A 37 -3.58 -1.70 -0.57
C TYR A 37 -2.80 -2.06 0.67
N ILE A 38 -3.09 -3.23 1.25
CA ILE A 38 -2.35 -3.74 2.41
C ILE A 38 -1.49 -4.91 1.97
N ASN A 39 -0.19 -4.85 2.26
CA ASN A 39 0.76 -5.91 1.92
C ASN A 39 1.61 -6.32 3.12
N HIS A 40 2.34 -7.42 2.97
CA HIS A 40 3.19 -8.01 4.02
C HIS A 40 4.22 -7.10 4.72
N ARG A 41 4.51 -5.91 4.20
CA ARG A 41 5.48 -4.96 4.76
C ARG A 41 4.84 -3.94 5.70
N HIS A 42 3.52 -3.77 5.67
CA HIS A 42 2.87 -2.79 6.52
C HIS A 42 2.87 -3.23 7.99
N SER A 43 3.29 -2.31 8.84
CA SER A 43 3.35 -2.41 10.28
C SER A 43 1.97 -2.26 10.91
N LYS A 44 1.83 -2.72 12.16
CA LYS A 44 0.57 -2.58 12.91
C LYS A 44 0.18 -1.11 13.11
N THR A 45 1.17 -0.24 13.33
CA THR A 45 0.95 1.20 13.52
C THR A 45 0.42 1.87 12.26
N GLU A 46 0.98 1.56 11.09
CA GLU A 46 0.46 2.04 9.80
C GLU A 46 -0.99 1.59 9.58
N LEU A 47 -1.32 0.33 9.89
CA LEU A 47 -2.67 -0.20 9.74
C LEU A 47 -3.69 0.40 10.71
N LEU A 48 -3.29 0.73 11.94
CA LEU A 48 -4.14 1.44 12.88
C LEU A 48 -4.37 2.89 12.47
N ALA A 49 -3.34 3.57 11.98
CA ALA A 49 -3.45 4.91 11.43
C ALA A 49 -4.40 4.95 10.23
N LEU A 50 -4.27 3.98 9.31
CA LEU A 50 -5.18 3.80 8.17
C LEU A 50 -6.62 3.59 8.64
N LYS A 51 -6.87 2.67 9.58
CA LYS A 51 -8.22 2.43 10.11
C LYS A 51 -8.86 3.71 10.63
N LYS A 52 -8.10 4.51 11.39
CA LYS A 52 -8.56 5.78 11.92
C LYS A 52 -8.86 6.79 10.80
N GLU A 53 -7.94 6.93 9.85
CA GLU A 53 -8.08 7.85 8.73
C GLU A 53 -9.31 7.53 7.86
N LEU A 54 -9.54 6.25 7.56
CA LEU A 54 -10.70 5.77 6.80
C LEU A 54 -12.02 6.14 7.49
N LEU A 55 -12.10 5.91 8.80
CA LEU A 55 -13.30 6.20 9.57
C LEU A 55 -13.56 7.71 9.67
N GLU A 56 -12.52 8.48 9.97
CA GLU A 56 -12.66 9.92 10.24
C GLU A 56 -12.97 10.70 8.96
N LYS A 57 -12.18 10.47 7.90
CA LYS A 57 -12.23 11.26 6.66
C LYS A 57 -13.27 10.74 5.66
N TYR A 58 -13.37 9.41 5.51
CA TYR A 58 -14.15 8.81 4.43
C TYR A 58 -15.39 8.07 4.91
N LYS A 59 -15.61 7.99 6.23
CA LYS A 59 -16.68 7.19 6.85
C LYS A 59 -16.65 5.70 6.48
N VAL A 60 -15.49 5.22 6.03
CA VAL A 60 -15.23 3.82 5.71
C VAL A 60 -14.75 3.10 6.97
N ARG A 61 -15.40 2.01 7.36
CA ARG A 61 -14.96 1.20 8.49
C ARG A 61 -14.08 0.06 7.98
N LEU A 62 -12.89 -0.07 8.57
CA LEU A 62 -11.96 -1.16 8.30
C LEU A 62 -11.73 -1.94 9.59
N ASP A 63 -12.06 -3.23 9.59
CA ASP A 63 -11.82 -4.13 10.70
C ASP A 63 -10.83 -5.23 10.31
N PHE A 64 -9.86 -5.47 11.18
CA PHE A 64 -8.88 -6.54 11.02
C PHE A 64 -9.36 -7.76 11.82
N GLU A 65 -10.17 -8.61 11.19
CA GLU A 65 -10.70 -9.84 11.82
C GLU A 65 -9.60 -10.85 12.15
N GLU A 66 -8.55 -10.90 11.34
CA GLU A 66 -7.34 -11.65 11.63
C GLU A 66 -6.13 -10.80 11.19
N LEU A 67 -5.14 -10.63 12.06
CA LEU A 67 -3.89 -9.95 11.70
C LEU A 67 -2.75 -10.56 12.53
N SER A 68 -1.86 -11.29 11.87
CA SER A 68 -0.70 -11.89 12.50
C SER A 68 0.60 -11.50 11.79
N TYR A 69 1.67 -11.41 12.57
CA TYR A 69 3.00 -11.08 12.11
C TYR A 69 3.96 -12.24 12.39
N ASN A 70 4.91 -12.47 11.48
CA ASN A 70 5.99 -13.41 11.73
C ASN A 70 7.08 -12.78 12.62
N LYS A 71 8.08 -13.60 13.00
CA LYS A 71 9.25 -13.17 13.79
C LYS A 71 10.06 -12.03 13.15
N LYS A 72 9.86 -11.74 11.86
CA LYS A 72 10.53 -10.66 11.12
C LYS A 72 9.65 -9.40 11.00
N GLY A 73 8.55 -9.30 11.75
CA GLY A 73 7.63 -8.17 11.72
C GLY A 73 6.83 -8.05 10.42
N LYS A 74 6.74 -9.11 9.61
CA LYS A 74 5.99 -9.11 8.34
C LYS A 74 4.66 -9.81 8.52
N ILE A 75 3.60 -9.25 7.95
CA ILE A 75 2.27 -9.87 7.98
C ILE A 75 2.36 -11.30 7.44
N GLU A 76 1.81 -12.22 8.20
CA GLU A 76 1.69 -13.64 7.88
C GLU A 76 0.25 -14.02 7.58
N ARG A 77 -0.72 -13.47 8.29
CA ARG A 77 -2.15 -13.62 8.01
C ARG A 77 -2.83 -12.28 8.11
N ILE A 78 -3.75 -12.03 7.19
CA ILE A 78 -4.62 -10.87 7.23
C ILE A 78 -6.01 -11.27 6.75
N LYS A 79 -7.03 -10.91 7.52
CA LYS A 79 -8.44 -10.92 7.14
C LYS A 79 -9.00 -9.55 7.48
N ILE A 80 -9.53 -8.88 6.48
CA ILE A 80 -10.17 -7.57 6.62
C ILE A 80 -11.66 -7.68 6.33
N ALA A 81 -12.45 -6.93 7.09
CA ALA A 81 -13.83 -6.58 6.78
C ALA A 81 -13.89 -5.07 6.53
N VAL A 82 -14.60 -4.68 5.48
CA VAL A 82 -14.73 -3.28 5.07
C VAL A 82 -16.20 -2.96 4.90
N ASP A 83 -16.63 -1.86 5.51
CA ASP A 83 -17.91 -1.18 5.24
C ASP A 83 -17.59 0.15 4.57
N GLY A 84 -18.02 0.29 3.31
CA GLY A 84 -17.75 1.45 2.48
C GLY A 84 -18.57 2.69 2.85
N GLY A 85 -19.53 2.60 3.78
CA GLY A 85 -20.42 3.71 4.16
C GLY A 85 -21.46 4.09 3.10
N ASN A 86 -21.40 3.46 1.92
CA ASN A 86 -22.33 3.61 0.79
C ASN A 86 -23.31 2.42 0.67
N GLY A 87 -23.50 1.67 1.75
CA GLY A 87 -24.31 0.44 1.77
C GLY A 87 -23.61 -0.79 1.19
N CYS A 88 -22.38 -0.66 0.67
CA CYS A 88 -21.57 -1.78 0.23
C CYS A 88 -20.58 -2.21 1.32
N SER A 89 -20.38 -3.51 1.45
CA SER A 89 -19.39 -4.09 2.37
C SER A 89 -18.80 -5.37 1.80
N GLY A 90 -17.69 -5.81 2.37
CA GLY A 90 -17.10 -7.09 1.98
C GLY A 90 -15.91 -7.47 2.84
N THR A 91 -15.40 -8.67 2.59
CA THR A 91 -14.24 -9.20 3.31
C THR A 91 -13.19 -9.72 2.35
N ALA A 92 -11.92 -9.57 2.70
CA ALA A 92 -10.82 -10.23 2.01
C ALA A 92 -9.90 -10.89 3.02
N SER A 93 -9.39 -12.07 2.69
CA SER A 93 -8.40 -12.76 3.50
C SER A 93 -7.23 -13.23 2.64
N CYS A 94 -6.05 -13.22 3.25
CA CYS A 94 -4.85 -13.76 2.65
C CYS A 94 -3.93 -14.27 3.76
N ARG A 95 -3.37 -15.47 3.54
CA ARG A 95 -2.39 -16.09 4.43
C ARG A 95 -1.10 -16.32 3.66
N ARG A 96 0.05 -16.17 4.29
CA ARG A 96 1.35 -16.46 3.68
C ARG A 96 1.39 -17.93 3.27
N GLY A 97 1.69 -18.18 2.01
CA GLY A 97 2.08 -19.48 1.51
C GLY A 97 3.59 -19.56 1.19
N PRO A 98 4.05 -20.67 0.61
CA PRO A 98 5.47 -20.88 0.31
C PRO A 98 6.03 -19.85 -0.68
N VAL A 99 5.20 -19.43 -1.65
CA VAL A 99 5.61 -18.58 -2.78
C VAL A 99 4.98 -17.18 -2.73
N PHE A 100 3.82 -17.03 -2.09
CA PHE A 100 3.06 -15.78 -2.14
C PHE A 100 3.03 -15.06 -0.79
N LYS A 101 3.08 -13.72 -0.88
CA LYS A 101 3.09 -12.82 0.28
C LYS A 101 1.70 -12.26 0.50
N PRO A 102 1.23 -12.13 1.76
CA PRO A 102 -0.08 -11.55 2.04
C PRO A 102 -0.26 -10.19 1.38
N LYS A 103 -1.35 -10.06 0.62
CA LYS A 103 -1.81 -8.82 0.03
C LYS A 103 -3.34 -8.83 -0.03
N VAL A 104 -3.96 -7.76 0.46
CA VAL A 104 -5.40 -7.48 0.32
C VAL A 104 -5.57 -6.06 -0.18
N TRP A 105 -6.68 -5.78 -0.83
CA TRP A 105 -6.99 -4.48 -1.38
C TRP A 105 -8.50 -4.26 -1.39
N PHE A 106 -8.91 -3.00 -1.32
CA PHE A 106 -10.30 -2.62 -1.59
C PHE A 106 -10.36 -1.25 -2.27
N ILE A 107 -11.49 -0.99 -2.89
CA ILE A 107 -11.83 0.26 -3.58
C ILE A 107 -13.21 0.67 -3.11
N VAL A 108 -13.37 1.95 -2.84
CA VAL A 108 -14.68 2.60 -2.67
C VAL A 108 -14.75 3.74 -3.68
N ASP A 109 -15.72 3.69 -4.58
CA ASP A 109 -16.00 4.77 -5.52
C ASP A 109 -17.22 5.55 -5.00
N PHE A 110 -17.01 6.82 -4.64
CA PHE A 110 -18.03 7.69 -4.06
C PHE A 110 -18.82 8.47 -5.12
N ASN A 111 -18.53 8.26 -6.41
CA ASN A 111 -19.27 8.93 -7.48
C ASN A 111 -20.68 8.34 -7.64
N GLU A 112 -21.70 9.19 -7.85
CA GLU A 112 -23.11 8.77 -7.95
C GLU A 112 -23.37 7.76 -9.08
N ASN A 113 -22.58 7.81 -10.15
CA ASN A 113 -22.70 6.95 -11.34
C ASN A 113 -21.58 5.92 -11.46
N ALA A 114 -20.96 5.55 -10.34
CA ALA A 114 -19.90 4.55 -10.33
C ALA A 114 -20.39 3.21 -10.89
N LYS A 115 -19.74 2.72 -11.96
CA LYS A 115 -20.02 1.38 -12.51
C LYS A 115 -19.75 0.28 -11.47
N THR A 116 -18.78 0.53 -10.59
CA THR A 116 -18.40 -0.37 -9.49
C THR A 116 -18.17 0.45 -8.23
N ALA A 117 -19.22 0.64 -7.43
CA ALA A 117 -19.17 1.43 -6.18
C ALA A 117 -18.23 0.85 -5.10
N PHE A 118 -18.01 -0.47 -5.14
CA PHE A 118 -17.15 -1.17 -4.17
C PHE A 118 -16.51 -2.41 -4.79
N SER A 119 -15.24 -2.65 -4.47
CA SER A 119 -14.56 -3.90 -4.80
C SER A 119 -13.53 -4.25 -3.74
N ILE A 120 -13.35 -5.53 -3.46
CA ILE A 120 -12.42 -6.02 -2.43
C ILE A 120 -11.82 -7.35 -2.88
N GLY A 121 -10.56 -7.58 -2.55
CA GLY A 121 -9.89 -8.82 -2.95
C GLY A 121 -8.56 -9.09 -2.27
N ALA A 122 -8.01 -10.25 -2.59
CA ALA A 122 -6.69 -10.70 -2.16
C ALA A 122 -5.77 -10.96 -3.36
N GLY A 123 -4.46 -10.77 -3.18
CA GLY A 123 -3.46 -11.01 -4.21
C GLY A 123 -3.28 -9.84 -5.20
N LYS A 124 -3.07 -10.16 -6.48
CA LYS A 124 -2.93 -9.15 -7.54
C LYS A 124 -4.30 -8.63 -7.94
N ARG A 125 -4.50 -7.31 -7.90
CA ARG A 125 -5.55 -6.64 -8.68
C ARG A 125 -5.10 -6.74 -10.15
N LYS A 126 -5.94 -7.36 -10.99
CA LYS A 126 -5.71 -7.45 -12.44
C LYS A 126 -6.09 -6.14 -13.11
#